data_AF-A0A2D6XI71-F1
#
_entry.id   AF-A0A2D6XI71-F1
#
_cell.length_a   1.000
_cell.length_b   1.000
_cell.length_c   1.000
_cell.angle_alpha   90.00
_cell.angle_beta   90.00
_cell.angle_gamma   90.00
#
_symmetry.space_group_name_H-M   'P 1'
#
loop_
_entity.id
_entity.type
_entity.pdbx_description
1 polymer ?
#
loop_
_entity_poly.entity_id
_entity_poly.type
_entity_poly.pdbx_seq_one_letter_code
_entity_poly.pdbx_strand_id
1 'polypeptide(L)'
;MAFPTTIYLSYGMEKVETSEQKQKLGTRAELPDGRVFYYAKAAATAITPAGKIVDGIAAVAAHDMDVTATAAHSAGDTTISIEVPTTDLTKDQYKDGYLICNDGPGQGEVYRIKSHPAHDASADNTVIITIDEPDGIRTALTTSSLFGLVYNPYTNIKIIDGDGTMTTGPLGVTTIPVTASYYCWIQTAGIASVLSGAAVAVVGDAIGVSQASGESGAFDLWDASSEEDTAPIGTAMTIPSVDTDNQVVMLNIRN
;
A
#
# COMPACT_ATOMS: atom_id res chain seq x y z
N MET A 1 -23.53 0.04 -14.49
CA MET A 1 -22.14 -0.02 -14.98
C MET A 1 -21.45 -1.14 -14.24
N ALA A 2 -20.75 -2.05 -14.92
CA ALA A 2 -19.98 -3.10 -14.25
C ALA A 2 -18.63 -2.49 -13.83
N PHE A 3 -18.30 -2.57 -12.54
CA PHE A 3 -17.03 -2.09 -11.99
C PHE A 3 -16.15 -3.29 -11.56
N PRO A 4 -15.69 -4.18 -12.46
CA PRO A 4 -14.81 -5.26 -12.05
C PRO A 4 -13.39 -4.70 -11.90
N THR A 5 -12.98 -4.44 -10.65
CA THR A 5 -11.59 -4.08 -10.31
C THR A 5 -10.71 -5.30 -10.05
N THR A 6 -11.27 -6.51 -10.20
CA THR A 6 -10.54 -7.79 -10.09
C THR A 6 -10.25 -8.36 -11.46
N ILE A 7 -8.99 -8.77 -11.68
CA ILE A 7 -8.57 -9.57 -12.83
C ILE A 7 -8.35 -11.03 -12.41
N TYR A 8 -8.48 -11.97 -13.35
CA TYR A 8 -8.18 -13.39 -13.11
C TYR A 8 -6.83 -13.74 -13.73
N LEU A 9 -5.93 -14.28 -12.92
CA LEU A 9 -4.60 -14.72 -13.35
C LEU A 9 -4.61 -16.21 -13.71
N SER A 10 -3.70 -16.61 -14.59
CA SER A 10 -3.33 -18.02 -14.75
C SER A 10 -2.15 -18.35 -13.83
N TYR A 11 -2.02 -19.62 -13.43
CA TYR A 11 -0.89 -20.06 -12.62
C TYR A 11 0.46 -19.70 -13.27
N GLY A 12 1.38 -19.19 -12.44
CA GLY A 12 2.67 -18.69 -12.86
C GLY A 12 2.68 -17.18 -13.11
N MET A 13 1.54 -16.55 -13.46
CA MET A 13 1.51 -15.09 -13.68
C MET A 13 1.72 -14.30 -12.38
N GLU A 14 1.37 -14.87 -11.23
CA GLU A 14 1.64 -14.29 -9.92
C GLU A 14 3.13 -14.20 -9.57
N LYS A 15 3.99 -14.87 -10.35
CA LYS A 15 5.45 -14.92 -10.17
C LYS A 15 6.21 -14.15 -11.24
N VAL A 16 5.50 -13.34 -12.04
CA VAL A 16 6.12 -12.51 -13.07
C VAL A 16 6.31 -11.10 -12.53
N GLU A 17 7.54 -10.61 -12.59
CA GLU A 17 7.82 -9.18 -12.44
C GLU A 17 8.00 -8.50 -13.81
N THR A 18 7.82 -7.18 -13.83
CA THR A 18 7.98 -6.37 -15.05
C THR A 18 8.69 -5.05 -14.74
N SER A 19 9.50 -4.56 -15.68
CA SER A 19 10.16 -3.24 -15.57
C SER A 19 9.23 -2.07 -15.90
N GLU A 20 8.10 -2.34 -16.55
CA GLU A 20 7.09 -1.36 -16.95
C GLU A 20 5.75 -1.70 -16.31
N GLN A 21 5.00 -0.67 -15.92
CA GLN A 21 3.67 -0.84 -15.33
C GLN A 21 2.69 -1.50 -16.33
N LYS A 22 2.17 -2.68 -15.99
CA LYS A 22 1.15 -3.38 -16.81
C LYS A 22 -0.27 -3.26 -16.27
N GLN A 23 -0.44 -2.90 -14.99
CA GLN A 23 -1.73 -2.71 -14.33
C GLN A 23 -1.71 -1.46 -13.45
N LYS A 24 -2.88 -0.90 -13.12
CA LYS A 24 -2.97 0.16 -12.09
C LYS A 24 -2.47 -0.40 -10.74
N LEU A 25 -1.80 0.42 -9.96
CA LEU A 25 -1.36 0.00 -8.63
C LEU A 25 -2.58 -0.26 -7.73
N GLY A 26 -2.53 -1.35 -6.97
CA GLY A 26 -3.63 -1.83 -6.14
C GLY A 26 -4.74 -2.55 -6.91
N THR A 27 -4.55 -2.89 -8.20
CA THR A 27 -5.46 -3.81 -8.90
C THR A 27 -5.49 -5.15 -8.17
N ARG A 28 -6.68 -5.66 -7.85
CA ARG A 28 -6.89 -6.99 -7.25
C ARG A 28 -6.79 -8.05 -8.34
N ALA A 29 -6.18 -9.16 -8.02
CA ALA A 29 -6.13 -10.35 -8.86
C ALA A 29 -6.47 -11.61 -8.09
N GLU A 30 -7.04 -12.59 -8.78
CA GLU A 30 -7.42 -13.88 -8.21
C GLU A 30 -6.93 -15.02 -9.09
N LEU A 31 -6.40 -16.08 -8.48
CA LEU A 31 -6.05 -17.33 -9.16
C LEU A 31 -7.19 -18.35 -9.10
N PRO A 32 -7.20 -19.40 -9.96
CA PRO A 32 -8.27 -20.40 -9.97
C PRO A 32 -8.42 -21.20 -8.66
N ASP A 33 -7.40 -21.17 -7.78
CA ASP A 33 -7.41 -21.79 -6.46
C ASP A 33 -7.93 -20.85 -5.34
N GLY A 34 -8.36 -19.64 -5.69
CA GLY A 34 -8.90 -18.64 -4.76
C GLY A 34 -7.84 -17.79 -4.05
N ARG A 35 -6.55 -17.93 -4.36
CA ARG A 35 -5.52 -17.02 -3.84
C ARG A 35 -5.71 -15.62 -4.39
N VAL A 36 -5.52 -14.62 -3.53
CA VAL A 36 -5.73 -13.19 -3.85
C VAL A 36 -4.42 -12.44 -3.84
N PHE A 37 -4.24 -11.56 -4.82
CA PHE A 37 -3.04 -10.76 -5.03
C PHE A 37 -3.39 -9.30 -5.31
N TYR A 38 -2.43 -8.41 -5.04
CA TYR A 38 -2.51 -7.00 -5.41
C TYR A 38 -1.27 -6.58 -6.20
N TYR A 39 -1.47 -5.78 -7.25
CA TYR A 39 -0.39 -5.28 -8.09
C TYR A 39 0.36 -4.14 -7.42
N ALA A 40 1.68 -4.27 -7.30
CA ALA A 40 2.54 -3.33 -6.58
C ALA A 40 3.81 -3.00 -7.36
N LYS A 41 4.51 -1.95 -6.91
CA LYS A 41 5.84 -1.56 -7.40
C LYS A 41 6.83 -1.59 -6.25
N ALA A 42 7.94 -2.29 -6.37
CA ALA A 42 9.01 -2.28 -5.39
C ALA A 42 9.70 -0.90 -5.29
N ALA A 43 10.21 -0.58 -4.10
CA ALA A 43 11.04 0.60 -3.86
C ALA A 43 12.36 0.56 -4.65
N ALA A 44 13.20 1.58 -4.46
CA ALA A 44 14.55 1.65 -5.03
C ALA A 44 15.53 0.57 -4.50
N THR A 45 15.07 -0.28 -3.58
CA THR A 45 15.82 -1.43 -3.03
C THR A 45 15.14 -2.72 -3.48
N ALA A 46 15.93 -3.71 -3.90
CA ALA A 46 15.41 -5.02 -4.29
C ALA A 46 14.89 -5.78 -3.05
N ILE A 47 13.84 -6.58 -3.25
CA ILE A 47 13.28 -7.44 -2.21
C ILE A 47 13.87 -8.84 -2.41
N THR A 48 14.63 -9.30 -1.43
CA THR A 48 15.25 -10.63 -1.45
C THR A 48 15.39 -11.20 -0.03
N PRO A 49 15.24 -12.52 0.16
CA PRO A 49 14.64 -13.49 -0.76
C PRO A 49 13.12 -13.26 -0.96
N ALA A 50 12.43 -14.18 -1.65
CA ALA A 50 10.96 -14.22 -1.72
C ALA A 50 10.33 -14.55 -0.35
N GLY A 51 9.00 -14.45 -0.22
CA GLY A 51 8.29 -14.80 1.00
C GLY A 51 8.35 -13.73 2.08
N LYS A 52 8.85 -12.53 1.74
CA LYS A 52 8.91 -11.37 2.63
C LYS A 52 7.57 -10.68 2.73
N ILE A 53 7.17 -10.34 3.95
CA ILE A 53 6.06 -9.43 4.25
C ILE A 53 6.51 -8.01 3.95
N VAL A 54 5.66 -7.25 3.24
CA VAL A 54 5.96 -5.90 2.77
C VAL A 54 4.96 -4.87 3.28
N ASP A 55 5.41 -3.63 3.43
CA ASP A 55 4.59 -2.44 3.68
C ASP A 55 4.85 -1.36 2.61
N GLY A 56 4.12 -0.24 2.73
CA GLY A 56 4.25 0.91 1.84
C GLY A 56 5.31 1.91 2.28
N ILE A 57 5.42 3.00 1.54
CA ILE A 57 6.33 4.11 1.87
C ILE A 57 5.74 5.08 2.89
N ALA A 58 6.64 5.80 3.57
CA ALA A 58 6.27 6.87 4.49
C ALA A 58 5.56 8.02 3.78
N ALA A 59 4.56 8.58 4.45
CA ALA A 59 3.98 9.85 4.06
C ALA A 59 5.05 10.95 4.10
N VAL A 60 4.87 11.96 3.27
CA VAL A 60 5.69 13.17 3.33
C VAL A 60 5.00 14.12 4.29
N ALA A 61 5.67 14.48 5.40
CA ALA A 61 5.07 15.24 6.50
C ALA A 61 4.54 16.63 6.11
N ALA A 62 4.98 17.20 4.98
CA ALA A 62 4.47 18.47 4.49
C ALA A 62 3.23 18.33 3.58
N HIS A 63 2.86 17.09 3.21
CA HIS A 63 1.82 16.79 2.24
C HIS A 63 0.62 16.06 2.87
N ASP A 64 0.71 15.69 4.14
CA ASP A 64 -0.15 14.67 4.76
C ASP A 64 -1.49 15.20 5.25
N MET A 65 -1.55 16.32 5.97
CA MET A 65 -2.77 16.96 6.46
C MET A 65 -2.63 18.49 6.49
N ASP A 66 -3.77 19.18 6.47
CA ASP A 66 -3.89 20.64 6.53
C ASP A 66 -3.32 21.41 5.32
N VAL A 67 -3.17 20.73 4.19
CA VAL A 67 -2.93 21.38 2.89
C VAL A 67 -4.21 22.08 2.43
N THR A 68 -4.18 23.41 2.34
CA THR A 68 -5.40 24.23 2.17
C THR A 68 -5.80 24.37 0.70
N ALA A 69 -7.10 24.36 0.37
CA ALA A 69 -7.56 24.78 -0.95
C ALA A 69 -7.23 26.26 -1.24
N THR A 70 -6.63 26.55 -2.39
CA THR A 70 -6.26 27.93 -2.75
C THR A 70 -7.42 28.76 -3.30
N ALA A 71 -8.53 28.09 -3.64
CA ALA A 71 -9.74 28.73 -4.16
C ALA A 71 -10.99 27.90 -3.78
N ALA A 72 -12.17 28.50 -3.95
CA ALA A 72 -13.41 27.74 -3.91
C ALA A 72 -13.55 26.91 -5.19
N HIS A 73 -14.03 25.68 -5.05
CA HIS A 73 -14.31 24.76 -6.15
C HIS A 73 -15.78 24.34 -6.09
N SER A 74 -16.43 24.29 -7.24
CA SER A 74 -17.84 23.90 -7.35
C SER A 74 -17.98 22.39 -7.35
N ALA A 75 -19.10 21.88 -6.83
CA ALA A 75 -19.47 20.49 -7.04
C ALA A 75 -19.44 20.16 -8.54
N GLY A 76 -18.83 19.04 -8.92
CA GLY A 76 -18.57 18.67 -10.31
C GLY A 76 -17.19 19.05 -10.85
N ASP A 77 -16.41 19.87 -10.14
CA ASP A 77 -15.04 20.18 -10.57
C ASP A 77 -14.14 18.93 -10.49
N THR A 78 -13.33 18.73 -11.52
CA THR A 78 -12.41 17.57 -11.63
C THR A 78 -10.96 17.93 -11.33
N THR A 79 -10.71 19.21 -11.09
CA THR A 79 -9.40 19.77 -10.74
C THR A 79 -9.54 20.62 -9.50
N ILE A 80 -8.70 20.37 -8.50
CA ILE A 80 -8.69 21.07 -7.22
C ILE A 80 -7.32 21.72 -7.07
N SER A 81 -7.31 22.99 -6.70
CA SER A 81 -6.09 23.74 -6.41
C SER A 81 -5.84 23.74 -4.91
N ILE A 82 -4.68 23.26 -4.49
CA ILE A 82 -4.29 23.14 -3.08
C ILE A 82 -2.91 23.76 -2.85
N GLU A 83 -2.62 24.14 -1.61
CA GLU A 83 -1.35 24.73 -1.19
C GLU A 83 -0.48 23.68 -0.49
N VAL A 84 0.50 23.12 -1.19
CA VAL A 84 1.47 22.20 -0.57
C VAL A 84 2.70 22.99 -0.13
N PRO A 85 2.92 23.20 1.18
CA PRO A 85 4.00 24.08 1.63
C PRO A 85 5.34 23.34 1.65
N THR A 86 6.44 24.09 1.50
CA THR A 86 7.84 23.72 1.82
C THR A 86 8.52 22.58 1.05
N THR A 87 7.79 21.57 0.55
CA THR A 87 8.36 20.40 -0.11
C THR A 87 7.83 20.27 -1.52
N ASP A 88 8.75 20.09 -2.47
CA ASP A 88 8.42 19.95 -3.88
C ASP A 88 7.68 18.63 -4.15
N LEU A 89 6.80 18.66 -5.16
CA LEU A 89 6.25 17.44 -5.73
C LEU A 89 6.91 17.18 -7.06
N THR A 90 7.36 15.95 -7.23
CA THR A 90 7.66 15.43 -8.57
C THR A 90 6.37 15.17 -9.34
N LYS A 91 6.40 15.27 -10.67
CA LYS A 91 5.23 15.03 -11.50
C LYS A 91 4.62 13.66 -11.21
N ASP A 92 3.30 13.61 -10.99
CA ASP A 92 2.52 12.39 -10.78
C ASP A 92 3.00 11.52 -9.58
N GLN A 93 3.68 12.12 -8.61
CA GLN A 93 4.13 11.47 -7.36
C GLN A 93 3.01 10.76 -6.59
N TYR A 94 1.81 11.33 -6.59
CA TYR A 94 0.61 10.80 -5.91
C TYR A 94 -0.40 10.15 -6.87
N LYS A 95 -0.02 9.91 -8.12
CA LYS A 95 -0.91 9.24 -9.09
C LYS A 95 -1.37 7.88 -8.57
N ASP A 96 -2.65 7.56 -8.80
CA ASP A 96 -3.36 6.40 -8.27
C ASP A 96 -3.49 6.35 -6.73
N GLY A 97 -2.99 7.36 -6.01
CA GLY A 97 -3.17 7.57 -4.57
C GLY A 97 -4.47 8.31 -4.26
N TYR A 98 -4.50 9.02 -3.13
CA TYR A 98 -5.71 9.63 -2.59
C TYR A 98 -5.49 11.09 -2.17
N LEU A 99 -6.52 11.90 -2.42
CA LEU A 99 -6.72 13.21 -1.81
C LEU A 99 -7.83 13.06 -0.79
N ILE A 100 -7.51 13.27 0.49
CA ILE A 100 -8.47 13.15 1.59
C ILE A 100 -8.81 14.55 2.05
N CYS A 101 -10.09 14.88 2.17
CA CYS A 101 -10.50 16.12 2.84
C CYS A 101 -10.59 15.88 4.34
N ASN A 102 -9.65 16.42 5.12
CA ASN A 102 -9.56 16.16 6.56
C ASN A 102 -10.38 17.15 7.40
N ASP A 103 -10.60 18.37 6.90
CA ASP A 103 -11.40 19.39 7.58
C ASP A 103 -12.08 20.36 6.59
N GLY A 104 -13.10 21.06 7.05
CA GLY A 104 -13.87 22.04 6.28
C GLY A 104 -14.91 21.42 5.34
N PRO A 105 -15.43 22.18 4.37
CA PRO A 105 -16.39 21.66 3.39
C PRO A 105 -15.80 20.49 2.61
N GLY A 106 -16.53 19.37 2.56
CA GLY A 106 -16.05 18.11 1.98
C GLY A 106 -15.37 17.16 2.98
N GLN A 107 -15.29 17.52 4.27
CA GLN A 107 -14.65 16.68 5.29
C GLN A 107 -15.12 15.23 5.28
N GLY A 108 -14.14 14.31 5.31
CA GLY A 108 -14.35 12.86 5.25
C GLY A 108 -14.50 12.30 3.84
N GLU A 109 -14.60 13.14 2.80
CA GLU A 109 -14.59 12.70 1.41
C GLU A 109 -13.16 12.34 0.98
N VAL A 110 -13.04 11.25 0.22
CA VAL A 110 -11.78 10.72 -0.30
C VAL A 110 -11.88 10.58 -1.80
N TYR A 111 -10.94 11.21 -2.51
CA TYR A 111 -10.90 11.23 -3.96
C TYR A 111 -9.65 10.51 -4.47
N ARG A 112 -9.77 9.76 -5.57
CA ARG A 112 -8.60 9.15 -6.20
C ARG A 112 -7.87 10.17 -7.07
N ILE A 113 -6.54 10.22 -6.98
CA ILE A 113 -5.73 11.16 -7.77
C ILE A 113 -5.39 10.55 -9.13
N LYS A 114 -5.75 11.25 -10.20
CA LYS A 114 -5.43 10.87 -11.58
C LYS A 114 -4.06 11.36 -12.03
N SER A 115 -3.75 12.61 -11.72
CA SER A 115 -2.49 13.27 -12.09
C SER A 115 -2.30 14.60 -11.39
N HIS A 116 -1.07 15.07 -11.34
CA HIS A 116 -0.73 16.44 -10.97
C HIS A 116 0.61 16.84 -11.61
N PRO A 117 0.83 18.13 -11.91
CA PRO A 117 2.12 18.60 -12.40
C PRO A 117 3.19 18.45 -11.33
N ALA A 118 4.45 18.60 -11.73
CA ALA A 118 5.49 18.91 -10.76
C ALA A 118 5.18 20.28 -10.13
N HIS A 119 5.54 20.43 -8.86
CA HIS A 119 5.32 21.63 -8.08
C HIS A 119 6.63 22.00 -7.38
N ASP A 120 7.02 23.26 -7.49
CA ASP A 120 8.18 23.85 -6.83
C ASP A 120 7.66 24.78 -5.73
N ALA A 121 7.73 24.30 -4.49
CA ALA A 121 7.21 25.00 -3.31
C ALA A 121 7.95 26.31 -3.05
N SER A 122 9.14 26.51 -3.63
CA SER A 122 9.87 27.77 -3.47
C SER A 122 9.40 28.87 -4.42
N ALA A 123 8.74 28.50 -5.51
CA ALA A 123 8.25 29.42 -6.54
C ALA A 123 6.75 29.72 -6.40
N ASP A 124 5.93 28.67 -6.21
CA ASP A 124 4.49 28.75 -6.01
C ASP A 124 4.03 27.52 -5.24
N ASN A 125 3.47 27.71 -4.05
CA ASN A 125 2.94 26.62 -3.21
C ASN A 125 1.69 25.96 -3.82
N THR A 126 1.12 26.52 -4.89
CA THR A 126 -0.12 26.03 -5.50
C THR A 126 0.16 24.85 -6.41
N VAL A 127 -0.52 23.73 -6.16
CA VAL A 127 -0.55 22.57 -7.06
C VAL A 127 -1.99 22.26 -7.49
N ILE A 128 -2.16 21.92 -8.77
CA ILE A 128 -3.45 21.49 -9.32
C ILE A 128 -3.52 19.96 -9.34
N ILE A 129 -4.39 19.40 -8.50
CA ILE A 129 -4.67 17.97 -8.44
C ILE A 129 -5.85 17.66 -9.37
N THR A 130 -5.66 16.72 -10.30
CA THR A 130 -6.76 16.17 -11.10
C THR A 130 -7.24 14.86 -10.48
N ILE A 131 -8.54 14.74 -10.21
CA ILE A 131 -9.13 13.52 -9.63
C ILE A 131 -9.57 12.52 -10.72
N ASP A 132 -9.60 11.22 -10.39
CA ASP A 132 -10.01 10.12 -11.28
C ASP A 132 -11.50 9.81 -11.15
N GLU A 133 -12.31 10.82 -10.78
CA GLU A 133 -13.76 10.72 -10.65
C GLU A 133 -14.44 11.57 -11.73
N PRO A 134 -15.18 10.95 -12.67
CA PRO A 134 -15.72 11.65 -13.84
C PRO A 134 -16.82 12.64 -13.48
N ASP A 135 -17.52 12.41 -12.36
CA ASP A 135 -18.58 13.28 -11.86
C ASP A 135 -18.03 14.44 -11.00
N GLY A 136 -16.70 14.51 -10.82
CA GLY A 136 -16.02 15.56 -10.06
C GLY A 136 -16.22 15.45 -8.55
N ILE A 137 -15.81 16.50 -7.83
CA ILE A 137 -16.03 16.61 -6.39
C ILE A 137 -17.53 16.66 -6.07
N ARG A 138 -17.94 15.98 -5.00
CA ARG A 138 -19.34 15.92 -4.60
C ARG A 138 -19.78 17.19 -3.87
N THR A 139 -18.99 17.60 -2.88
CA THR A 139 -19.25 18.78 -2.07
C THR A 139 -18.43 19.95 -2.60
N ALA A 140 -19.06 21.12 -2.75
CA ALA A 140 -18.34 22.33 -3.11
C ALA A 140 -17.33 22.68 -2.00
N LEU A 141 -16.10 22.98 -2.41
CA LEU A 141 -14.99 23.28 -1.51
C LEU A 141 -14.85 24.80 -1.37
N THR A 142 -14.29 25.21 -0.24
CA THR A 142 -13.91 26.61 0.01
C THR A 142 -12.43 26.67 0.36
N THR A 143 -11.91 27.88 0.55
CA THR A 143 -10.54 28.08 1.07
C THR A 143 -10.38 27.65 2.53
N SER A 144 -11.43 27.15 3.19
CA SER A 144 -11.33 26.49 4.49
C SER A 144 -11.35 24.98 4.40
N SER A 145 -11.44 24.41 3.19
CA SER A 145 -11.27 22.97 2.99
C SER A 145 -9.79 22.63 3.09
N LEU A 146 -9.50 21.66 3.96
CA LEU A 146 -8.16 21.17 4.24
C LEU A 146 -8.02 19.74 3.71
N PHE A 147 -6.83 19.41 3.22
CA PHE A 147 -6.57 18.16 2.54
C PHE A 147 -5.31 17.46 3.04
N GLY A 148 -5.28 16.17 2.73
CA GLY A 148 -4.12 15.30 2.81
C GLY A 148 -3.85 14.54 1.53
N LEU A 149 -2.59 14.48 1.12
CA LEU A 149 -2.10 13.66 0.00
C LEU A 149 -1.54 12.34 0.53
N VAL A 150 -2.18 11.25 0.12
CA VAL A 150 -1.79 9.90 0.51
C VAL A 150 -1.33 9.14 -0.73
N TYR A 151 -0.15 8.52 -0.64
CA TYR A 151 0.34 7.64 -1.70
C TYR A 151 -0.61 6.48 -1.94
N ASN A 152 -0.59 5.92 -3.15
CA ASN A 152 -1.13 4.58 -3.33
C ASN A 152 -0.31 3.62 -2.45
N PRO A 153 -0.91 2.85 -1.52
CA PRO A 153 -0.14 1.99 -0.61
C PRO A 153 0.77 0.99 -1.35
N TYR A 154 0.39 0.59 -2.57
CA TYR A 154 1.15 -0.34 -3.40
C TYR A 154 2.25 0.32 -4.25
N THR A 155 2.54 1.62 -4.04
CA THR A 155 3.69 2.30 -4.65
C THR A 155 4.93 2.15 -3.78
N ASN A 156 6.06 1.83 -4.42
CA ASN A 156 7.37 1.70 -3.78
C ASN A 156 7.35 0.81 -2.52
N ILE A 157 6.68 -0.35 -2.57
CA ILE A 157 6.63 -1.29 -1.45
C ILE A 157 8.03 -1.69 -0.99
N LYS A 158 8.20 -1.85 0.32
CA LYS A 158 9.46 -2.26 0.96
C LYS A 158 9.23 -3.43 1.92
N ILE A 159 10.31 -4.09 2.31
CA ILE A 159 10.25 -5.11 3.37
C ILE A 159 9.97 -4.40 4.69
N ILE A 160 9.10 -4.95 5.54
CA ILE A 160 8.93 -4.46 6.90
C ILE A 160 10.27 -4.55 7.64
N ASP A 161 10.62 -3.49 8.36
CA ASP A 161 11.94 -3.37 8.99
C ASP A 161 12.15 -4.49 10.04
N GLY A 162 13.41 -4.85 10.28
CA GLY A 162 13.79 -5.98 11.14
C GLY A 162 13.58 -5.75 12.63
N ASP A 163 12.64 -4.91 13.01
CA ASP A 163 12.14 -4.69 14.37
C ASP A 163 10.60 -4.62 14.37
N GLY A 164 9.96 -4.98 13.25
CA GLY A 164 8.52 -4.91 13.06
C GLY A 164 7.99 -3.50 12.83
N THR A 165 8.84 -2.48 12.69
CA THR A 165 8.37 -1.11 12.39
C THR A 165 7.64 -1.07 11.05
N MET A 166 6.36 -0.71 11.10
CA MET A 166 5.49 -0.62 9.93
C MET A 166 5.15 0.82 9.62
N THR A 167 5.06 1.13 8.34
CA THR A 167 4.71 2.45 7.83
C THR A 167 3.22 2.57 7.52
N THR A 168 2.69 1.55 6.84
CA THR A 168 1.28 1.48 6.43
C THR A 168 0.56 0.24 6.98
N GLY A 169 1.29 -0.62 7.70
CA GLY A 169 0.89 -2.00 7.98
C GLY A 169 1.18 -2.97 6.83
N PRO A 170 0.99 -4.28 7.05
CA PRO A 170 1.30 -5.32 6.08
C PRO A 170 0.38 -5.23 4.86
N LEU A 171 0.97 -5.12 3.67
CA LEU A 171 0.24 -5.02 2.40
C LEU A 171 0.15 -6.34 1.65
N GLY A 172 1.00 -7.31 1.98
CA GLY A 172 1.04 -8.64 1.36
C GLY A 172 2.40 -9.32 1.53
N VAL A 173 2.53 -10.47 0.88
CA VAL A 173 3.75 -11.28 0.85
C VAL A 173 4.25 -11.42 -0.59
N THR A 174 5.55 -11.23 -0.80
CA THR A 174 6.19 -11.42 -2.12
C THR A 174 6.21 -12.89 -2.54
N THR A 175 5.84 -13.17 -3.79
CA THR A 175 5.80 -14.54 -4.36
C THR A 175 7.14 -14.97 -4.96
N ILE A 176 8.02 -14.00 -5.25
CA ILE A 176 9.35 -14.13 -5.85
C ILE A 176 10.27 -13.05 -5.26
N PRO A 177 11.61 -13.16 -5.41
CA PRO A 177 12.47 -12.00 -5.23
C PRO A 177 12.07 -10.94 -6.27
N VAL A 178 12.10 -9.66 -5.88
CA VAL A 178 11.66 -8.55 -6.74
C VAL A 178 12.81 -7.60 -6.97
N THR A 179 13.10 -7.32 -8.24
CA THR A 179 14.11 -6.36 -8.65
C THR A 179 13.71 -4.95 -8.20
N ALA A 180 14.70 -4.13 -7.80
CA ALA A 180 14.46 -2.74 -7.41
C ALA A 180 13.69 -1.98 -8.49
N SER A 181 12.68 -1.19 -8.08
CA SER A 181 11.81 -0.41 -8.96
C SER A 181 10.94 -1.19 -9.94
N TYR A 182 10.90 -2.53 -9.88
CA TYR A 182 10.05 -3.35 -10.75
C TYR A 182 8.64 -3.51 -10.16
N TYR A 183 7.72 -3.93 -11.01
CA TYR A 183 6.34 -4.20 -10.66
C TYR A 183 6.10 -5.70 -10.48
N CYS A 184 5.34 -6.07 -9.46
CA CYS A 184 5.08 -7.46 -9.09
C CYS A 184 3.67 -7.64 -8.51
N TRP A 185 3.32 -8.90 -8.24
CA TRP A 185 2.13 -9.27 -7.46
C TRP A 185 2.54 -9.64 -6.05
N ILE A 186 1.85 -9.08 -5.05
CA ILE A 186 1.97 -9.51 -3.66
C ILE A 186 0.72 -10.25 -3.25
N GLN A 187 0.87 -11.37 -2.54
CA GLN A 187 -0.23 -12.22 -2.10
C GLN A 187 -0.79 -11.72 -0.77
N THR A 188 -2.12 -11.66 -0.65
CA THR A 188 -2.80 -11.17 0.56
C THR A 188 -3.75 -12.19 1.17
N ALA A 189 -4.18 -13.20 0.40
CA ALA A 189 -5.02 -14.27 0.90
C ALA A 189 -4.70 -15.63 0.26
N GLY A 190 -5.02 -16.69 1.00
CA GLY A 190 -4.82 -18.07 0.58
C GLY A 190 -3.43 -18.62 0.91
N ILE A 191 -3.14 -19.83 0.43
CA ILE A 191 -1.91 -20.55 0.75
C ILE A 191 -0.66 -19.83 0.21
N ALA A 192 0.27 -19.48 1.09
CA ALA A 192 1.48 -18.74 0.75
C ALA A 192 2.72 -19.33 1.43
N SER A 193 3.89 -19.05 0.85
CA SER A 193 5.20 -19.32 1.44
C SER A 193 5.68 -18.02 2.09
N VAL A 194 5.81 -18.00 3.42
CA VAL A 194 6.19 -16.80 4.18
C VAL A 194 7.42 -17.10 5.01
N LEU A 195 8.36 -16.17 5.08
CA LEU A 195 9.57 -16.31 5.89
C LEU A 195 9.22 -16.39 7.38
N SER A 196 9.69 -17.43 8.07
CA SER A 196 9.57 -17.54 9.52
C SER A 196 10.71 -16.80 10.22
N GLY A 197 10.36 -16.11 11.30
CA GLY A 197 11.29 -15.62 12.31
C GLY A 197 11.73 -16.73 13.26
N ALA A 198 12.30 -16.33 14.40
CA ALA A 198 12.80 -17.27 15.40
C ALA A 198 11.67 -17.94 16.21
N ALA A 199 10.48 -17.33 16.28
CA ALA A 199 9.37 -17.95 16.99
C ALA A 199 8.78 -19.11 16.18
N VAL A 200 8.66 -20.25 16.85
CA VAL A 200 8.18 -21.48 16.23
C VAL A 200 6.65 -21.50 16.20
N ALA A 201 6.06 -21.31 15.02
CA ALA A 201 4.63 -21.53 14.80
C ALA A 201 4.35 -22.99 14.40
N VAL A 202 3.38 -23.62 15.07
CA VAL A 202 2.87 -24.96 14.70
C VAL A 202 1.55 -24.84 13.94
N VAL A 203 1.11 -25.95 13.35
CA VAL A 203 -0.15 -26.02 12.59
C VAL A 203 -1.32 -25.49 13.41
N GLY A 204 -2.02 -24.49 12.88
CA GLY A 204 -3.19 -23.88 13.52
C GLY A 204 -2.90 -22.62 14.33
N ASP A 205 -1.63 -22.28 14.56
CA ASP A 205 -1.27 -21.05 15.25
C ASP A 205 -1.54 -19.82 14.37
N ALA A 206 -2.06 -18.77 14.99
CA ALA A 206 -2.11 -17.46 14.36
C ALA A 206 -0.69 -16.89 14.26
N ILE A 207 -0.41 -16.22 13.15
CA ILE A 207 0.88 -15.59 12.91
C ILE A 207 0.72 -14.09 12.63
N GLY A 208 1.73 -13.33 13.04
CA GLY A 208 1.79 -11.88 12.95
C GLY A 208 3.12 -11.47 12.34
N VAL A 209 3.27 -10.19 12.00
CA VAL A 209 4.58 -9.67 11.58
C VAL A 209 5.55 -9.78 12.76
N SER A 210 6.76 -10.28 12.53
CA SER A 210 7.77 -10.34 13.57
C SER A 210 8.14 -8.94 14.05
N GLN A 211 8.26 -8.80 15.37
CA GLN A 211 8.78 -7.61 16.05
C GLN A 211 10.19 -7.85 16.61
N ALA A 212 10.78 -9.01 16.34
CA ALA A 212 12.10 -9.37 16.83
C ALA A 212 13.21 -8.70 16.00
N SER A 213 14.31 -8.36 16.67
CA SER A 213 15.44 -7.67 16.05
C SER A 213 16.17 -8.56 15.03
N GLY A 214 16.35 -8.06 13.81
CA GLY A 214 17.02 -8.73 12.70
C GLY A 214 16.09 -9.47 11.75
N GLU A 215 14.78 -9.51 12.00
CA GLU A 215 13.83 -10.39 11.30
C GLU A 215 13.02 -9.67 10.21
N SER A 216 13.70 -8.98 9.30
CA SER A 216 13.02 -8.15 8.29
C SER A 216 12.06 -8.95 7.41
N GLY A 217 10.79 -8.55 7.42
CA GLY A 217 9.71 -9.16 6.64
C GLY A 217 9.42 -10.62 6.97
N ALA A 218 9.79 -11.09 8.16
CA ALA A 218 9.44 -12.40 8.67
C ALA A 218 8.15 -12.35 9.50
N PHE A 219 7.49 -13.49 9.67
CA PHE A 219 6.41 -13.63 10.66
C PHE A 219 6.93 -14.27 11.94
N ASP A 220 6.24 -14.01 13.04
CA ASP A 220 6.35 -14.77 14.30
C ASP A 220 4.96 -15.21 14.77
N LEU A 221 4.91 -15.99 15.86
CA LEU A 221 3.68 -16.29 16.58
C LEU A 221 2.95 -15.00 16.94
N TRP A 222 1.65 -14.95 16.64
CA TRP A 222 0.81 -13.85 17.06
C TRP A 222 0.28 -14.12 18.47
N ASP A 223 0.81 -13.39 19.45
CA ASP A 223 0.40 -13.52 20.85
C ASP A 223 -0.73 -12.53 21.18
N ALA A 224 -1.94 -13.06 21.36
CA ALA A 224 -3.13 -12.31 21.78
C ALA A 224 -3.17 -12.03 23.30
N SER A 225 -2.17 -12.46 24.07
CA SER A 225 -2.23 -12.47 25.55
C SER A 225 -1.53 -11.32 26.26
N SER A 226 -0.87 -10.40 25.54
CA SER A 226 -0.30 -9.17 26.10
C SER A 226 -0.34 -8.01 25.12
N GLU A 227 -1.13 -6.97 25.43
CA GLU A 227 -1.19 -5.66 24.74
C GLU A 227 -0.99 -5.78 23.21
N GLU A 228 -2.03 -6.24 22.52
CA GLU A 228 -2.01 -6.49 21.09
C GLU A 228 -1.70 -5.21 20.28
N ASP A 229 -0.45 -5.05 19.83
CA ASP A 229 -0.03 -3.92 18.99
C ASP A 229 -0.18 -4.18 17.48
N THR A 230 -0.45 -5.43 17.07
CA THR A 230 -0.52 -5.84 15.65
C THR A 230 -1.69 -6.76 15.35
N ALA A 231 -2.16 -6.75 14.09
CA ALA A 231 -3.21 -7.65 13.60
C ALA A 231 -2.60 -8.96 13.06
N PRO A 232 -3.30 -10.12 13.19
CA PRO A 232 -2.84 -11.38 12.61
C PRO A 232 -2.89 -11.31 11.09
N ILE A 233 -1.91 -11.92 10.42
CA ILE A 233 -1.77 -11.92 8.95
C ILE A 233 -2.10 -13.28 8.33
N GLY A 234 -2.25 -14.32 9.14
CA GLY A 234 -2.64 -15.65 8.69
C GLY A 234 -2.56 -16.72 9.76
N THR A 235 -2.64 -17.97 9.32
CA THR A 235 -2.53 -19.17 10.18
C THR A 235 -1.50 -20.13 9.60
N ALA A 236 -0.61 -20.65 10.44
CA ALA A 236 0.38 -21.65 10.03
C ALA A 236 -0.30 -22.96 9.59
N MET A 237 0.11 -23.51 8.44
CA MET A 237 -0.48 -24.71 7.84
C MET A 237 0.42 -25.95 7.89
N THR A 238 1.71 -25.78 8.09
CA THR A 238 2.70 -26.87 8.14
C THR A 238 3.38 -26.94 9.49
N ILE A 239 4.10 -28.04 9.74
CA ILE A 239 5.03 -28.12 10.87
C ILE A 239 6.03 -26.94 10.86
N PRO A 240 6.62 -26.60 12.01
CA PRO A 240 7.59 -25.53 12.12
C PRO A 240 8.67 -25.59 11.05
N SER A 241 8.93 -24.48 10.40
CA SER A 241 10.21 -24.22 9.75
C SER A 241 11.25 -23.84 10.81
N VAL A 242 12.52 -23.86 10.42
CA VAL A 242 13.58 -23.24 11.22
C VAL A 242 13.69 -21.76 10.89
N ASP A 243 14.28 -20.97 11.79
CA ASP A 243 14.56 -19.55 11.53
C ASP A 243 15.24 -19.39 10.16
N THR A 244 14.84 -18.35 9.44
CA THR A 244 15.26 -18.01 8.07
C THR A 244 14.75 -18.91 6.93
N ASP A 245 13.98 -19.96 7.22
CA ASP A 245 13.27 -20.75 6.20
C ASP A 245 11.84 -20.23 6.00
N ASN A 246 11.21 -20.64 4.89
CA ASN A 246 9.81 -20.31 4.65
C ASN A 246 8.86 -21.39 5.21
N GLN A 247 7.79 -20.97 5.90
CA GLN A 247 6.67 -21.81 6.30
C GLN A 247 5.46 -21.60 5.37
N VAL A 248 4.62 -22.63 5.27
CA VAL A 248 3.33 -22.50 4.58
C VAL A 248 2.30 -21.89 5.52
N VAL A 249 1.69 -20.80 5.07
CA VAL A 249 0.70 -20.02 5.82
C VAL A 249 -0.56 -19.84 4.98
N MET A 250 -1.72 -19.95 5.62
CA MET A 250 -2.99 -19.47 5.07
C MET A 250 -3.13 -17.99 5.36
N LEU A 251 -2.85 -17.11 4.38
CA LEU A 251 -2.93 -15.66 4.55
C LEU A 251 -4.37 -15.17 4.61
N ASN A 252 -4.60 -14.10 5.40
CA ASN A 252 -5.86 -13.39 5.51
C ASN A 252 -5.70 -11.86 5.68
N ILE A 253 -4.58 -11.30 5.21
CA ILE A 253 -4.26 -9.85 5.28
C ILE A 253 -5.37 -9.00 4.66
N ARG A 254 -5.82 -9.40 3.46
CA ARG A 254 -6.88 -8.74 2.70
C ARG A 254 -7.47 -9.69 1.67
N ASN A 255 -8.80 -9.84 1.68
CA ASN A 255 -9.54 -10.71 0.75
C ASN A 255 -10.06 -9.96 -0.48
#